data_AF-A0A6G1T6R7-F1
#
_entry.id   AF-A0A6G1T6R7-F1
#
_cell.length_a   1.000
_cell.length_b   1.000
_cell.length_c   1.000
_cell.angle_alpha   90.00
_cell.angle_beta   90.00
_cell.angle_gamma   90.00
#
_symmetry.space_group_name_H-M   'P 1'
#
loop_
_entity.id
_entity.type
_entity.pdbx_description
1 polymer ?
#
loop_
_entity_poly.entity_id
_entity_poly.type
_entity_poly.pdbx_seq_one_letter_code
_entity_poly.pdbx_strand_id
1 'polypeptide(L)'
;IRALDSQAADRCLALAAALENRSEHPIARAFGRTATPADDVQSVPGLGLGGLVDGQRLRIGQATFVCALSGAEIPAVPEPRGQWLLLGDRQGPMAWFGLDDRLRDDAPALLAACKARGWHTLLLSG
;
A
#
# COMPACT_ATOMS: atom_id res chain seq x y z
N ILE A 1 9.21 -2.01 -3.22
CA ILE A 1 8.40 -2.33 -4.43
C ILE A 1 8.95 -3.60 -5.04
N ARG A 2 8.07 -4.50 -5.47
CA ARG A 2 8.39 -5.69 -6.26
C ARG A 2 7.51 -5.67 -7.52
N ALA A 3 8.06 -5.21 -8.63
CA ALA A 3 7.36 -5.22 -9.91
C ALA A 3 7.27 -6.66 -10.45
N LEU A 4 6.17 -6.97 -11.14
CA LEU A 4 5.94 -8.29 -11.75
C LEU A 4 6.57 -8.36 -13.15
N ASP A 5 6.89 -7.21 -13.73
CA ASP A 5 7.75 -7.06 -14.91
C ASP A 5 9.06 -6.32 -14.55
N SER A 6 10.12 -6.58 -15.31
CA SER A 6 11.46 -6.08 -14.98
C SER A 6 11.69 -4.60 -15.32
N GLN A 7 10.71 -3.90 -15.93
CA GLN A 7 10.85 -2.51 -16.39
C GLN A 7 9.85 -1.51 -15.77
N ALA A 8 8.88 -1.93 -14.93
CA ALA A 8 7.82 -1.02 -14.49
C ALA A 8 7.91 -0.53 -13.03
N ALA A 9 8.99 -0.76 -12.28
CA ALA A 9 9.03 -0.36 -10.85
C ALA A 9 8.79 1.14 -10.62
N ASP A 10 9.51 2.01 -11.34
CA ASP A 10 9.36 3.47 -11.23
C ASP A 10 8.01 3.94 -11.77
N ARG A 11 7.55 3.35 -12.86
CA ARG A 11 6.23 3.62 -13.43
C ARG A 11 5.12 3.24 -12.45
N CYS A 12 5.19 2.06 -11.85
CA CYS A 12 4.24 1.60 -10.86
C CYS A 12 4.23 2.51 -9.64
N LEU A 13 5.40 2.96 -9.18
CA LEU A 13 5.49 3.93 -8.09
C LEU A 13 4.77 5.24 -8.46
N ALA A 14 4.99 5.77 -9.66
CA ALA A 14 4.32 6.99 -10.13
C ALA A 14 2.80 6.82 -10.23
N LEU A 15 2.32 5.67 -10.73
CA LEU A 15 0.89 5.34 -10.81
C LEU A 15 0.25 5.21 -9.43
N ALA A 16 0.92 4.54 -8.50
CA ALA A 16 0.47 4.42 -7.11
C ALA A 16 0.43 5.80 -6.43
N ALA A 17 1.44 6.63 -6.63
CA ALA A 17 1.47 8.01 -6.14
C ALA A 17 0.33 8.86 -6.71
N ALA A 18 -0.04 8.66 -7.98
CA ALA A 18 -1.18 9.34 -8.61
C ALA A 18 -2.52 8.97 -7.96
N LEU A 19 -2.74 7.69 -7.67
CA LEU A 19 -3.93 7.23 -6.95
C LEU A 19 -4.00 7.75 -5.51
N GLU A 20 -2.87 7.73 -4.80
CA GLU A 20 -2.79 8.10 -3.39
C GLU A 20 -2.73 9.62 -3.16
N ASN A 21 -2.52 10.43 -4.20
CA ASN A 21 -2.40 11.89 -4.06
C ASN A 21 -3.64 12.56 -3.42
N ARG A 22 -4.83 11.96 -3.59
CA ARG A 22 -6.09 12.44 -2.99
C ARG A 22 -6.54 11.62 -1.76
N SER A 23 -5.72 10.67 -1.32
CA SER A 23 -6.00 9.80 -0.18
C SER A 23 -5.51 10.47 1.12
N GLU A 24 -6.39 10.56 2.13
CA GLU A 24 -6.00 11.04 3.47
C GLU A 24 -5.28 9.96 4.28
N HIS A 25 -5.13 8.75 3.74
CA HIS A 25 -4.51 7.65 4.46
C HIS A 25 -3.02 7.94 4.73
N PRO A 26 -2.49 7.65 5.95
CA PRO A 26 -1.08 7.87 6.28
C PRO A 26 -0.09 7.24 5.30
N ILE A 27 -0.51 6.12 4.69
CA ILE A 27 0.23 5.40 3.66
C ILE A 27 0.48 6.21 2.39
N ALA A 28 -0.41 7.15 2.04
CA ALA A 28 -0.30 7.98 0.86
C ALA A 28 1.01 8.79 0.85
N ARG A 29 1.48 9.18 2.04
CA ARG A 29 2.75 9.90 2.22
C ARG A 29 3.97 9.06 1.79
N ALA A 30 3.87 7.73 1.85
CA ALA A 30 4.97 6.83 1.49
C ALA A 30 5.21 6.77 -0.03
N PHE A 31 4.20 7.09 -0.85
CA PHE A 31 4.31 7.10 -2.30
C PHE A 31 4.85 8.42 -2.87
N GLY A 32 4.92 9.47 -2.05
CA GLY A 32 5.36 10.80 -2.46
C GLY A 32 4.26 11.62 -3.14
N ARG A 33 4.64 12.79 -3.66
CA ARG A 33 3.74 13.68 -4.41
C ARG A 33 4.00 13.56 -5.89
N THR A 34 2.94 13.48 -6.69
CA THR A 34 3.02 13.56 -8.15
C THR A 34 2.34 14.81 -8.68
N ALA A 35 2.78 15.29 -9.84
CA ALA A 35 2.17 16.41 -10.55
C ALA A 35 0.84 16.03 -11.24
N THR A 36 0.65 14.74 -11.53
CA THR A 36 -0.54 14.18 -12.19
C THR A 36 -1.34 13.32 -11.20
N PRO A 37 -2.30 13.91 -10.46
CA PRO A 37 -3.20 13.13 -9.61
C PRO A 37 -4.16 12.31 -10.47
N ALA A 38 -4.60 11.17 -9.93
CA ALA A 38 -5.64 10.38 -10.56
C ALA A 38 -7.01 11.08 -10.51
N ASP A 39 -7.82 10.84 -11.53
CA ASP A 39 -9.23 11.24 -11.62
C ASP A 39 -10.15 10.13 -11.08
N ASP A 40 -11.37 10.52 -10.70
CA ASP A 40 -12.40 9.61 -10.19
C ASP A 40 -11.91 8.63 -9.10
N VAL A 41 -11.04 9.12 -8.21
CA VAL A 41 -10.49 8.31 -7.13
C VAL A 41 -11.59 7.96 -6.13
N GLN A 42 -11.77 6.67 -5.88
CA GLN A 42 -12.69 6.11 -4.91
C GLN A 42 -11.93 5.24 -3.91
N SER A 43 -12.07 5.55 -2.63
CA SER A 43 -11.60 4.70 -1.53
C SER A 43 -12.69 3.73 -1.15
N VAL A 44 -12.34 2.45 -1.07
CA VAL A 44 -13.18 1.39 -0.54
C VAL A 44 -12.56 0.92 0.77
N PRO A 45 -13.14 1.30 1.93
CA PRO A 45 -12.56 1.02 3.24
C PRO A 45 -12.21 -0.45 3.43
N GLY A 46 -11.00 -0.71 3.93
CA GLY A 46 -10.47 -2.06 4.15
C GLY A 46 -10.05 -2.81 2.88
N LEU A 47 -10.35 -2.30 1.69
CA LEU A 47 -10.00 -2.91 0.41
C LEU A 47 -8.91 -2.15 -0.33
N GLY A 48 -9.03 -0.84 -0.48
CA GLY A 48 -8.05 -0.02 -1.20
C GLY A 48 -8.67 1.11 -2.01
N LEU A 49 -7.92 1.62 -2.99
CA LEU A 49 -8.28 2.75 -3.83
C LEU A 49 -8.38 2.34 -5.29
N GLY A 50 -9.29 2.95 -6.03
CA GLY A 50 -9.36 2.84 -7.49
C GLY A 50 -9.55 4.21 -8.13
N GLY A 51 -9.04 4.39 -9.35
CA GLY A 51 -9.13 5.66 -10.06
C GLY A 51 -8.66 5.56 -11.50
N LEU A 52 -8.54 6.70 -12.16
CA LEU A 52 -8.09 6.85 -13.53
C LEU A 52 -6.78 7.66 -13.57
N VAL A 53 -5.75 7.14 -14.22
CA VAL A 53 -4.52 7.89 -14.51
C VAL A 53 -4.33 7.86 -16.02
N ASP A 54 -4.29 9.02 -16.67
CA ASP A 54 -4.20 9.13 -18.14
C ASP A 54 -5.24 8.28 -18.89
N GLY A 55 -6.47 8.19 -18.34
CA GLY A 55 -7.56 7.36 -18.87
C GLY A 55 -7.45 5.85 -18.59
N GLN A 56 -6.36 5.39 -17.97
CA GLN A 56 -6.17 4.01 -17.53
C GLN A 56 -6.80 3.78 -16.16
N ARG A 57 -7.72 2.82 -16.07
CA ARG A 57 -8.33 2.43 -14.79
C ARG A 57 -7.38 1.56 -13.98
N LEU A 58 -7.08 2.01 -12.78
CA LEU A 58 -6.13 1.38 -11.87
C LEU A 58 -6.78 1.14 -10.50
N ARG A 59 -6.26 0.14 -9.78
CA ARG A 59 -6.55 -0.13 -8.37
C ARG A 59 -5.27 -0.41 -7.61
N ILE A 60 -5.21 0.07 -6.37
CA ILE A 60 -4.18 -0.28 -5.40
C ILE A 60 -4.83 -0.72 -4.09
N GLY A 61 -4.38 -1.85 -3.51
CA GLY A 61 -4.97 -2.35 -2.26
C GLY A 61 -4.81 -3.85 -2.05
N GLN A 62 -5.82 -4.46 -1.43
CA GLN A 62 -5.97 -5.90 -1.29
C GLN A 62 -5.93 -6.58 -2.66
N ALA A 63 -5.22 -7.71 -2.73
CA ALA A 63 -4.99 -8.40 -3.99
C ALA A 63 -6.30 -8.86 -4.67
N THR A 64 -7.27 -9.33 -3.89
CA THR A 64 -8.60 -9.72 -4.39
C THR A 64 -9.35 -8.55 -5.02
N PHE A 65 -9.29 -7.38 -4.41
CA PHE A 65 -9.91 -6.14 -4.92
C PHE A 65 -9.28 -5.67 -6.23
N VAL A 66 -7.95 -5.76 -6.33
CA VAL A 66 -7.20 -5.37 -7.53
C VAL A 66 -7.41 -6.37 -8.66
N CYS A 67 -7.22 -7.67 -8.41
CA CYS A 67 -7.39 -8.71 -9.44
C CYS A 67 -8.84 -8.83 -9.93
N ALA A 68 -9.84 -8.45 -9.12
CA ALA A 68 -11.23 -8.36 -9.58
C ALA A 68 -11.44 -7.34 -10.73
N LEU A 69 -10.48 -6.44 -11.00
CA LEU A 69 -10.55 -5.50 -12.11
C LEU A 69 -10.27 -6.15 -13.48
N SER A 70 -9.35 -7.11 -13.52
CA SER A 70 -8.91 -7.81 -14.75
C SER A 70 -9.44 -9.24 -14.84
N GLY A 71 -9.88 -9.83 -13.72
CA GLY A 71 -10.19 -11.26 -13.63
C GLY A 71 -8.95 -12.15 -13.60
N ALA A 72 -7.76 -11.56 -13.46
CA ALA A 72 -6.50 -12.30 -13.38
C ALA A 72 -6.36 -13.05 -12.06
N GLU A 73 -5.51 -14.08 -12.06
CA GLU A 73 -5.12 -14.77 -10.83
C GLU A 73 -4.30 -13.85 -9.91
N ILE A 74 -4.41 -14.07 -8.60
CA ILE A 74 -3.63 -13.31 -7.63
C ILE A 74 -2.17 -13.79 -7.69
N PRO A 75 -1.20 -12.89 -7.98
CA PRO A 75 0.20 -13.28 -8.01
C PRO A 75 0.68 -13.69 -6.61
N ALA A 76 1.74 -14.49 -6.55
CA ALA A 76 2.36 -14.84 -5.28
C ALA A 76 2.83 -13.56 -4.54
N VAL A 77 2.52 -13.48 -3.25
CA VAL A 77 3.03 -12.41 -2.40
C VAL A 77 4.55 -12.57 -2.25
N PRO A 78 5.35 -11.49 -2.34
CA PRO A 78 6.81 -11.62 -2.35
C PRO A 78 7.38 -12.25 -1.09
N GLU A 79 6.85 -11.88 0.08
CA GLU A 79 7.28 -12.36 1.39
C GLU A 79 6.03 -12.60 2.27
N PRO A 80 5.93 -13.73 2.99
CA PRO A 80 4.75 -14.04 3.79
C PRO A 80 4.60 -13.19 5.06
N ARG A 81 5.63 -12.42 5.41
CA ARG A 81 5.61 -11.46 6.53
C ARG A 81 5.59 -10.04 5.95
N GLY A 82 4.84 -9.16 6.60
CA GLY A 82 4.67 -7.77 6.17
C GLY A 82 3.30 -7.51 5.55
N GLN A 83 2.96 -6.23 5.45
CA GLN A 83 1.72 -5.78 4.83
C GLN A 83 2.01 -5.40 3.38
N TRP A 84 1.27 -6.00 2.45
CA TRP A 84 1.49 -5.84 1.01
C TRP A 84 0.24 -5.30 0.32
N LEU A 85 0.43 -4.29 -0.53
CA LEU A 85 -0.59 -3.79 -1.44
C LEU A 85 -0.25 -4.17 -2.88
N LEU A 86 -1.24 -4.61 -3.63
CA LEU A 86 -1.11 -4.89 -5.05
C LEU A 86 -1.59 -3.68 -5.84
N LEU A 87 -0.83 -3.28 -6.86
CA LEU A 87 -1.27 -2.35 -7.91
C LEU A 87 -1.60 -3.17 -9.17
N GLY A 88 -2.68 -2.81 -9.85
CA GLY A 88 -3.04 -3.42 -11.11
C GLY A 88 -4.07 -2.61 -11.90
N ASP A 89 -4.27 -3.02 -13.14
CA ASP A 89 -5.22 -2.42 -14.07
C ASP A 89 -6.15 -3.49 -14.67
N ARG A 90 -6.81 -3.16 -15.79
CA ARG A 90 -7.70 -4.09 -16.50
C ARG A 90 -6.96 -5.22 -17.24
N GLN A 91 -5.65 -5.07 -17.48
CA GLN A 91 -4.83 -6.09 -18.12
C GLN A 91 -4.26 -7.08 -17.10
N GLY A 92 -4.00 -6.63 -15.87
CA GLY A 92 -3.51 -7.52 -14.83
C GLY A 92 -2.87 -6.83 -13.63
N PRO A 93 -2.36 -7.64 -12.70
CA PRO A 93 -1.52 -7.14 -11.62
C PRO A 93 -0.18 -6.62 -12.17
N MET A 94 0.35 -5.55 -11.59
CA MET A 94 1.56 -4.87 -12.04
C MET A 94 2.70 -4.94 -11.02
N ALA A 95 2.43 -4.61 -9.75
CA ALA A 95 3.47 -4.55 -8.73
C ALA A 95 2.94 -4.69 -7.30
N TRP A 96 3.78 -5.24 -6.44
CA TRP A 96 3.59 -5.27 -4.99
C TRP A 96 4.32 -4.12 -4.29
N PHE A 97 3.62 -3.50 -3.35
CA PHE A 97 4.13 -2.45 -2.46
C PHE A 97 4.13 -2.99 -1.04
N GLY A 98 5.32 -3.18 -0.49
CA GLY A 98 5.49 -3.55 0.92
C GLY A 98 5.40 -2.31 1.78
N LEU A 99 4.59 -2.38 2.83
CA LEU A 99 4.49 -1.36 3.85
C LEU A 99 5.39 -1.77 5.01
N ASP A 100 6.41 -0.96 5.23
CA ASP A 100 7.35 -1.18 6.32
C ASP A 100 6.85 -0.38 7.52
N ASP A 101 5.95 -0.99 8.31
CA ASP A 101 5.57 -0.47 9.63
C ASP A 101 6.68 -0.85 10.62
N ARG A 102 7.79 -0.13 10.52
CA ARG A 102 8.91 -0.34 11.46
C ARG A 102 8.49 0.18 12.83
N LEU A 103 8.59 -0.71 13.81
CA LEU A 103 8.67 -0.28 15.21
C LEU A 103 9.81 0.73 15.33
N ARG A 104 9.57 1.83 16.04
CA ARG A 104 10.65 2.78 16.34
C ARG A 104 11.76 2.05 17.11
N ASP A 105 13.00 2.41 16.79
CA ASP A 105 14.19 1.76 17.38
C ASP A 105 14.22 1.88 18.92
N ASP A 106 13.55 2.88 19.49
CA ASP A 106 13.46 3.13 20.93
C ASP A 106 12.30 2.37 21.62
N ALA A 107 11.35 1.81 20.86
CA ALA A 107 10.19 1.12 21.42
C ALA A 107 10.56 -0.05 22.34
N PRO A 108 11.58 -0.90 22.05
CA PRO A 108 11.98 -1.97 22.96
C PRO A 108 12.52 -1.44 24.29
N ALA A 109 13.34 -0.38 24.25
CA ALA A 109 13.91 0.23 25.45
C ALA A 109 12.83 0.88 26.33
N LEU A 110 11.86 1.54 25.70
CA LEU A 110 10.72 2.15 26.39
C LEU A 110 9.85 1.07 27.08
N LEU A 111 9.51 0.00 26.36
CA LEU A 111 8.72 -1.10 26.93
C LEU A 111 9.44 -1.78 28.10
N ALA A 112 10.76 -1.97 28.00
CA ALA A 112 11.58 -2.49 29.09
C ALA A 112 11.56 -1.56 30.32
N ALA A 113 11.70 -0.25 30.11
CA ALA A 113 11.67 0.74 31.19
C ALA A 113 10.30 0.85 31.88
N CYS A 114 9.20 0.68 31.13
CA CYS A 114 7.84 0.64 31.69
C CYS A 114 7.62 -0.64 32.52
N LYS A 115 8.03 -1.80 32.01
CA LYS A 115 7.96 -3.08 32.74
C LYS A 115 8.79 -3.05 34.02
N ALA A 116 9.99 -2.47 33.99
CA ALA A 116 10.83 -2.31 35.17
C ALA A 116 10.20 -1.44 36.27
N ARG A 117 9.25 -0.56 35.91
CA ARG A 117 8.46 0.25 36.85
C ARG A 117 7.17 -0.44 37.32
N GLY A 118 6.93 -1.70 36.90
CA GLY A 118 5.72 -2.43 37.21
C GLY A 118 4.49 -1.96 36.43
N TRP A 119 4.67 -1.17 35.36
CA TRP A 119 3.56 -0.67 34.57
C TRP A 119 3.08 -1.71 33.57
N HIS A 120 1.76 -1.85 33.47
CA HIS A 120 1.13 -2.65 32.43
C HIS A 120 0.99 -1.82 31.15
N THR A 121 1.64 -2.26 30.08
CA THR A 121 1.58 -1.61 28.77
C THR A 121 0.53 -2.27 27.87
N LEU A 122 -0.40 -1.48 27.35
CA LEU A 122 -1.42 -1.90 26.38
C LEU A 122 -1.24 -1.10 25.09
N LEU A 123 -1.39 -1.77 23.94
CA LEU A 123 -1.43 -1.11 22.63
C LEU A 123 -2.89 -1.03 22.17
N LEU A 124 -3.38 0.19 21.98
CA LEU A 124 -4.70 0.46 21.41
C LEU A 124 -4.50 1.04 20.00
N SER A 125 -5.00 0.32 19.00
CA SER A 125 -4.97 0.70 17.58
C SER A 125 -6.41 0.75 17.07
N GLY A 126 -6.73 1.78 16.29
CA GLY A 126 -7.99 1.89 15.53
C GLY A 126 -7.85 1.41 14.10
#